data_AF-A0A956F2L5-F1
#
_entry.id   AF-A0A956F2L5-F1
#
_cell.length_a   1.000
_cell.length_b   1.000
_cell.length_c   1.000
_cell.angle_alpha   90.00
_cell.angle_beta   90.00
_cell.angle_gamma   90.00
#
_symmetry.space_group_name_H-M   'P 1'
#
loop_
_entity.id
_entity.type
_entity.pdbx_description
1 polymer ?
#
loop_
_entity_poly.entity_id
_entity_poly.type
_entity_poly.pdbx_seq_one_letter_code
_entity_poly.pdbx_strand_id
1 'polypeptide(L)'
;LHTAHFSIGSGTKLALEDAIDLHREVVSCCFADEENRAENLSKALSAFEANRKPGVSSIQRAAQVSLEWFENTERYMGLEPLQFAFSLLTRSLRVNHANLQLRDPELTARVDRWVARGASLAAGVAASEDLPPMFTPLKLRELVLPNRIGLSPMCQYSAQDGLIGDWHLVHLGSRAIGGAGLLMCEMTAISREARISQGCAGLYTEEHTAAWKRVVDFARANSSAKLGIQLGHAGPKGATDLPWLGEAPLKSGAWPLLAASAVPYSPASQTPRAMTREDMDRTRDDYVAAAKRALEADFDLLEIHLAHGYLLASFVSPLLNRREDDYGGSVAGRMRYPLEVIDAVRDLWPKGRPLSVRISACDWHEGGISPDDVVAMGKLLKDHGVDIVDVSTGQTVAAQRPEYGRLYQTPFSELVRLTSGLPTMTVGNISSFSDANSIIAGGRADVCLLARGHLFDPYWTQHAAQAQGVELPWPSQYLAVQRFRPRSD
;
A
#
# COMPACT_ATOMS: atom_id res chain seq x y z
N LEU A 1 -26.92 -19.85 1.47
CA LEU A 1 -26.19 -18.63 1.07
C LEU A 1 -27.13 -17.46 1.35
N HIS A 2 -26.88 -16.71 2.42
CA HIS A 2 -27.86 -15.78 2.99
C HIS A 2 -27.70 -14.35 2.47
N THR A 3 -28.75 -13.58 2.77
CA THR A 3 -28.99 -12.16 2.49
C THR A 3 -27.80 -11.24 2.78
N ALA A 4 -27.65 -10.21 1.94
CA ALA A 4 -26.76 -9.09 2.19
C ALA A 4 -27.35 -8.13 3.22
N HIS A 5 -26.49 -7.44 3.97
CA HIS A 5 -26.92 -6.36 4.88
C HIS A 5 -27.74 -5.30 4.13
N PHE A 6 -28.76 -4.73 4.78
CA PHE A 6 -29.70 -3.79 4.17
C PHE A 6 -29.05 -2.49 3.66
N SER A 7 -27.85 -2.16 4.14
CA SER A 7 -27.09 -0.95 3.80
C SER A 7 -26.72 -0.81 2.31
N ILE A 8 -26.77 -1.90 1.53
CA ILE A 8 -26.46 -1.90 0.09
C ILE A 8 -27.62 -2.37 -0.81
N GLY A 9 -28.78 -2.74 -0.24
CA GLY A 9 -30.02 -2.97 -0.99
C GLY A 9 -29.98 -4.04 -2.10
N SER A 10 -29.34 -5.19 -1.89
CA SER A 10 -29.18 -6.24 -2.93
C SER A 10 -29.93 -7.55 -2.67
N GLY A 11 -30.80 -7.62 -1.65
CA GLY A 11 -31.42 -8.86 -1.20
C GLY A 11 -32.25 -9.56 -2.28
N THR A 12 -33.14 -8.82 -2.96
CA THR A 12 -34.01 -9.39 -4.01
C THR A 12 -33.22 -9.93 -5.20
N LYS A 13 -32.19 -9.19 -5.65
CA LYS A 13 -31.32 -9.63 -6.76
C LYS A 13 -30.58 -10.91 -6.39
N LEU A 14 -29.99 -10.97 -5.19
CA LEU A 14 -29.31 -12.17 -4.71
C LEU A 14 -30.23 -13.38 -4.67
N ALA A 15 -31.45 -13.21 -4.15
CA ALA A 15 -32.42 -14.29 -4.10
C ALA A 15 -32.78 -14.83 -5.50
N LEU A 16 -32.94 -13.93 -6.48
CA LEU A 16 -33.22 -14.32 -7.87
C LEU A 16 -32.03 -15.05 -8.51
N GLU A 17 -30.81 -14.54 -8.35
CA GLU A 17 -29.59 -15.19 -8.87
C GLU A 17 -29.36 -16.56 -8.23
N ASP A 18 -29.56 -16.68 -6.92
CA ASP A 18 -29.44 -17.94 -6.19
C ASP A 18 -30.50 -18.94 -6.68
N ALA A 19 -31.74 -18.51 -6.91
CA ALA A 19 -32.79 -19.37 -7.45
C ALA A 19 -32.48 -19.86 -8.86
N ILE A 20 -31.95 -19.00 -9.73
CA ILE A 20 -31.56 -19.33 -11.11
C ILE A 20 -30.43 -20.35 -11.12
N ASP A 21 -29.35 -20.12 -10.37
CA ASP A 21 -28.20 -21.02 -10.36
C ASP A 21 -28.56 -22.35 -9.67
N LEU A 22 -29.32 -22.33 -8.56
CA LEU A 22 -29.79 -23.56 -7.93
C LEU A 22 -30.63 -24.41 -8.89
N HIS A 23 -31.55 -23.77 -9.62
CA HIS A 23 -32.33 -24.46 -10.64
C HIS A 23 -31.43 -25.06 -11.72
N ARG A 24 -30.44 -24.29 -12.22
CA ARG A 24 -29.51 -24.75 -13.26
C ARG A 24 -28.74 -26.00 -12.81
N GLU A 25 -28.13 -25.97 -11.64
CA GLU A 25 -27.32 -27.08 -11.12
C GLU A 25 -28.17 -28.32 -10.81
N VAL A 26 -29.37 -28.13 -10.26
CA VAL A 26 -30.31 -29.23 -10.02
C VAL A 26 -30.78 -29.84 -11.34
N VAL A 27 -31.07 -29.02 -12.36
CA VAL A 27 -31.47 -29.51 -13.68
C VAL A 27 -30.34 -30.31 -14.34
N SER A 28 -29.10 -29.79 -14.33
CA SER A 28 -27.97 -30.45 -14.98
C SER A 28 -27.56 -31.76 -14.30
N CYS A 29 -27.66 -31.85 -12.97
CA CYS A 29 -27.20 -33.03 -12.24
C CYS A 29 -28.30 -34.06 -11.97
N CYS A 30 -29.55 -33.64 -11.70
CA CYS A 30 -30.58 -34.55 -11.22
C CYS A 30 -31.55 -35.08 -12.28
N PHE A 31 -31.55 -34.51 -13.49
CA PHE A 31 -32.42 -34.98 -14.60
C PHE A 31 -31.65 -35.72 -15.70
N ALA A 32 -30.33 -35.87 -15.55
CA ALA A 32 -29.47 -36.57 -16.52
C ALA A 32 -29.34 -38.08 -16.22
N ASP A 33 -29.55 -38.52 -14.98
CA ASP A 33 -29.48 -39.92 -14.56
C ASP A 33 -30.39 -40.16 -13.33
N GLU A 34 -31.37 -41.07 -13.46
CA GLU A 34 -32.33 -41.40 -12.41
C GLU A 34 -31.76 -42.37 -11.37
N GLU A 35 -30.71 -43.12 -11.70
CA GLU A 35 -29.97 -43.90 -10.72
C GLU A 35 -29.06 -42.95 -9.90
N ASN A 36 -29.10 -43.04 -8.57
CA ASN A 36 -28.35 -42.19 -7.63
C ASN A 36 -28.77 -40.70 -7.50
N ARG A 37 -30.09 -40.42 -7.52
CA ARG A 37 -30.67 -39.09 -7.24
C ARG A 37 -30.09 -38.34 -6.02
N ALA A 38 -29.79 -39.04 -4.92
CA ALA A 38 -29.24 -38.43 -3.71
C ALA A 38 -27.80 -37.93 -3.91
N GLU A 39 -26.97 -38.71 -4.61
CA GLU A 39 -25.59 -38.32 -4.95
C GLU A 39 -25.59 -37.16 -5.95
N ASN A 40 -26.48 -37.21 -6.94
CA ASN A 40 -26.66 -36.15 -7.93
C ASN A 40 -27.10 -34.83 -7.30
N LEU A 41 -27.99 -34.87 -6.29
CA LEU A 41 -28.38 -33.68 -5.54
C LEU A 41 -27.22 -33.10 -4.73
N SER A 42 -26.40 -33.95 -4.09
CA SER A 42 -25.22 -33.51 -3.34
C SER A 42 -24.19 -32.80 -4.25
N LYS A 43 -23.97 -33.36 -5.44
CA LYS A 43 -23.13 -32.74 -6.49
C LYS A 43 -23.69 -31.39 -6.93
N ALA A 44 -25.00 -31.30 -7.20
CA ALA A 44 -25.67 -30.06 -7.58
C ALA A 44 -25.51 -28.95 -6.52
N LEU A 45 -25.71 -29.29 -5.24
CA LEU A 45 -25.57 -28.34 -4.14
C LEU A 45 -24.13 -27.87 -3.95
N SER A 46 -23.15 -28.76 -4.14
CA SER A 46 -21.72 -28.42 -4.08
C SER A 46 -21.32 -27.49 -5.23
N ALA A 47 -21.80 -27.75 -6.45
CA ALA A 47 -21.58 -26.90 -7.61
C ALA A 47 -22.25 -25.53 -7.45
N PHE A 48 -23.50 -25.51 -6.96
CA PHE A 48 -24.22 -24.29 -6.63
C PHE A 48 -23.45 -23.44 -5.61
N GLU A 49 -22.98 -24.05 -4.52
CA GLU A 49 -22.18 -23.32 -3.53
C GLU A 49 -20.89 -22.78 -4.14
N ALA A 50 -20.14 -23.61 -4.89
CA ALA A 50 -18.91 -23.20 -5.54
C ALA A 50 -19.11 -22.01 -6.50
N ASN A 51 -20.21 -22.01 -7.25
CA ASN A 51 -20.54 -20.96 -8.21
C ASN A 51 -21.02 -19.66 -7.52
N ARG A 52 -21.88 -19.76 -6.50
CA ARG A 52 -22.51 -18.59 -5.87
C ARG A 52 -21.69 -17.95 -4.75
N LYS A 53 -20.93 -18.75 -3.99
CA LYS A 53 -20.19 -18.27 -2.81
C LYS A 53 -19.26 -17.10 -3.10
N PRO A 54 -18.50 -17.04 -4.22
CA PRO A 54 -17.66 -15.88 -4.54
C PRO A 54 -18.47 -14.57 -4.70
N GLY A 55 -19.59 -14.62 -5.43
CA GLY A 55 -20.46 -13.47 -5.68
C GLY A 55 -21.14 -12.97 -4.39
N VAL A 56 -21.67 -13.90 -3.60
CA VAL A 56 -22.28 -13.59 -2.29
C VAL A 56 -21.25 -13.01 -1.33
N SER A 57 -20.07 -13.61 -1.21
CA SER A 57 -19.00 -13.12 -0.32
C SER A 57 -18.55 -11.71 -0.71
N SER A 58 -18.50 -11.41 -2.02
CA SER A 58 -18.18 -10.07 -2.52
C SER A 58 -19.24 -9.03 -2.10
N ILE A 59 -20.51 -9.39 -2.17
CA ILE A 59 -21.62 -8.53 -1.73
C ILE A 59 -21.60 -8.35 -0.21
N GLN A 60 -21.40 -9.42 0.56
CA GLN A 60 -21.32 -9.35 2.02
C GLN A 60 -20.18 -8.46 2.48
N ARG A 61 -18.99 -8.54 1.86
CA ARG A 61 -17.89 -7.61 2.13
C ARG A 61 -18.25 -6.16 1.85
N ALA A 62 -18.90 -5.86 0.72
CA ALA A 62 -19.36 -4.49 0.43
C ALA A 62 -20.40 -3.98 1.44
N ALA A 63 -21.26 -4.88 1.92
CA ALA A 63 -22.25 -4.61 2.97
C ALA A 63 -21.56 -4.28 4.30
N GLN A 64 -20.53 -5.07 4.65
CA GLN A 64 -19.73 -4.88 5.86
C GLN A 64 -19.00 -3.53 5.84
N VAL A 65 -18.28 -3.21 4.75
CA VAL A 65 -17.60 -1.91 4.61
C VAL A 65 -18.61 -0.75 4.71
N SER A 66 -19.80 -0.91 4.12
CA SER A 66 -20.86 0.11 4.26
C SER A 66 -21.43 0.21 5.66
N LEU A 67 -21.53 -0.90 6.41
CA LEU A 67 -22.01 -0.91 7.79
C LEU A 67 -21.00 -0.21 8.69
N GLU A 68 -19.73 -0.58 8.59
CA GLU A 68 -18.63 0.03 9.35
C GLU A 68 -18.54 1.54 9.11
N TRP A 69 -18.79 2.00 7.87
CA TRP A 69 -18.86 3.43 7.58
C TRP A 69 -19.94 4.13 8.41
N PHE A 70 -21.15 3.56 8.50
CA PHE A 70 -22.25 4.14 9.27
C PHE A 70 -22.02 4.06 10.78
N GLU A 71 -21.48 2.94 11.28
CA GLU A 71 -21.12 2.78 12.69
C GLU A 71 -20.06 3.80 13.13
N ASN A 72 -19.25 4.29 12.19
CA ASN A 72 -18.17 5.25 12.45
C ASN A 72 -18.44 6.63 11.82
N THR A 73 -19.72 7.01 11.63
CA THR A 73 -20.09 8.27 10.95
C THR A 73 -19.43 9.50 11.58
N GLU A 74 -19.23 9.53 12.89
CA GLU A 74 -18.59 10.62 13.62
C GLU A 74 -17.20 10.99 13.06
N ARG A 75 -16.44 10.00 12.56
CA ARG A 75 -15.09 10.22 11.98
C ARG A 75 -15.13 11.06 10.72
N TYR A 76 -16.27 11.11 10.03
CA TYR A 76 -16.44 11.80 8.75
C TYR A 76 -17.05 13.20 8.90
N MET A 77 -17.48 13.59 10.12
CA MET A 77 -18.18 14.86 10.34
C MET A 77 -17.29 16.10 10.11
N GLY A 78 -15.97 15.92 10.11
CA GLY A 78 -15.00 16.98 9.77
C GLY A 78 -14.72 17.13 8.27
N LEU A 79 -15.29 16.27 7.41
CA LEU A 79 -15.10 16.37 5.96
C LEU A 79 -15.84 17.58 5.39
N GLU A 80 -15.27 18.14 4.32
CA GLU A 80 -15.98 19.15 3.53
C GLU A 80 -17.28 18.55 2.95
N PRO A 81 -18.40 19.29 2.90
CA PRO A 81 -19.70 18.75 2.48
C PRO A 81 -19.74 17.97 1.16
N LEU A 82 -19.07 18.42 0.09
CA LEU A 82 -18.99 17.67 -1.17
C LEU A 82 -18.19 16.38 -1.02
N GLN A 83 -17.07 16.41 -0.30
CA GLN A 83 -16.28 15.22 -0.01
C GLN A 83 -17.04 14.21 0.85
N PHE A 84 -17.77 14.68 1.87
CA PHE A 84 -18.64 13.84 2.69
C PHE A 84 -19.71 13.16 1.84
N ALA A 85 -20.41 13.91 0.99
CA ALA A 85 -21.43 13.37 0.10
C ALA A 85 -20.84 12.32 -0.86
N PHE A 86 -19.69 12.61 -1.47
CA PHE A 86 -19.02 11.66 -2.35
C PHE A 86 -18.55 10.39 -1.61
N SER A 87 -17.95 10.53 -0.43
CA SER A 87 -17.53 9.41 0.42
C SER A 87 -18.73 8.53 0.80
N LEU A 88 -19.84 9.14 1.24
CA LEU A 88 -21.08 8.44 1.55
C LEU A 88 -21.61 7.66 0.34
N LEU A 89 -21.64 8.26 -0.86
CA LEU A 89 -22.14 7.60 -2.08
C LEU A 89 -21.24 6.45 -2.54
N THR A 90 -19.93 6.55 -2.29
CA THR A 90 -18.94 5.53 -2.67
C THR A 90 -18.58 4.54 -1.56
N ARG A 91 -19.17 4.66 -0.36
CA ARG A 91 -18.82 3.89 0.85
C ARG A 91 -18.75 2.38 0.67
N SER A 92 -19.66 1.81 -0.12
CA SER A 92 -19.74 0.36 -0.34
C SER A 92 -18.63 -0.17 -1.25
N LEU A 93 -17.79 0.72 -1.80
CA LEU A 93 -16.81 0.47 -2.86
C LEU A 93 -17.42 -0.01 -4.19
N ARG A 94 -18.67 -0.50 -4.22
CA ARG A 94 -19.35 -0.93 -5.46
C ARG A 94 -19.68 0.23 -6.39
N VAL A 95 -19.94 1.40 -5.81
CA VAL A 95 -20.10 2.65 -6.53
C VAL A 95 -18.76 3.37 -6.46
N ASN A 96 -18.15 3.59 -7.62
CA ASN A 96 -16.88 4.29 -7.76
C ASN A 96 -17.08 5.56 -8.60
N HIS A 97 -16.02 6.34 -8.76
CA HIS A 97 -15.99 7.57 -9.54
C HIS A 97 -16.59 7.40 -10.95
N ALA A 98 -16.17 6.40 -11.72
CA ALA A 98 -16.70 6.15 -13.06
C ALA A 98 -18.19 5.76 -13.05
N ASN A 99 -18.64 4.96 -12.08
CA ASN A 99 -20.06 4.63 -11.93
C ASN A 99 -20.89 5.84 -11.50
N LEU A 100 -20.36 6.75 -10.69
CA LEU A 100 -21.02 8.00 -10.34
C LEU A 100 -21.08 8.95 -11.53
N GLN A 101 -20.01 9.06 -12.33
CA GLN A 101 -20.01 9.86 -13.55
C GLN A 101 -21.14 9.45 -14.51
N LEU A 102 -21.45 8.15 -14.61
CA LEU A 102 -22.56 7.64 -15.42
C LEU A 102 -23.94 7.96 -14.85
N ARG A 103 -24.06 8.09 -13.52
CA ARG A 103 -25.34 8.30 -12.81
C ARG A 103 -25.65 9.77 -12.59
N ASP A 104 -24.62 10.56 -12.29
CA ASP A 104 -24.66 11.99 -12.01
C ASP A 104 -23.34 12.64 -12.45
N PRO A 105 -23.23 13.01 -13.74
CA PRO A 105 -22.03 13.63 -14.28
C PRO A 105 -21.79 15.05 -13.72
N GLU A 106 -22.85 15.74 -13.30
CA GLU A 106 -22.74 17.10 -12.76
C GLU A 106 -22.11 17.07 -11.36
N LEU A 107 -22.59 16.20 -10.47
CA LEU A 107 -22.01 16.02 -9.15
C LEU A 107 -20.54 15.61 -9.24
N THR A 108 -20.22 14.65 -10.11
CA THR A 108 -18.85 14.15 -10.25
C THR A 108 -17.91 15.25 -10.77
N ALA A 109 -18.31 16.02 -11.79
CA ALA A 109 -17.55 17.18 -12.26
C ALA A 109 -17.39 18.28 -11.19
N ARG A 110 -18.40 18.49 -10.33
CA ARG A 110 -18.30 19.43 -9.19
C ARG A 110 -17.27 18.96 -8.16
N VAL A 111 -17.25 17.66 -7.85
CA VAL A 111 -16.25 17.06 -6.95
C VAL A 111 -14.85 17.17 -7.55
N ASP A 112 -14.67 16.81 -8.82
CA ASP A 112 -13.37 16.88 -9.49
C ASP A 112 -12.79 18.30 -9.48
N ARG A 113 -13.61 19.31 -9.84
CA ARG A 113 -13.21 20.73 -9.77
C ARG A 113 -12.88 21.18 -8.35
N TRP A 114 -13.62 20.71 -7.35
CA TRP A 114 -13.33 21.02 -5.96
C TRP A 114 -11.98 20.45 -5.52
N VAL A 115 -11.70 19.17 -5.84
CA VAL A 115 -10.40 18.54 -5.55
C VAL A 115 -9.28 19.26 -6.29
N ALA A 116 -9.43 19.52 -7.59
CA ALA A 116 -8.41 20.16 -8.42
C ALA A 116 -8.04 21.57 -7.93
N ARG A 117 -9.04 22.40 -7.59
CA ARG A 117 -8.80 23.74 -7.02
C ARG A 117 -8.13 23.68 -5.65
N GLY A 118 -8.61 22.80 -4.77
CA GLY A 118 -8.03 22.63 -3.43
C GLY A 118 -6.57 22.18 -3.49
N ALA A 119 -6.28 21.20 -4.35
CA ALA A 119 -4.94 20.70 -4.58
C ALA A 119 -3.99 21.76 -5.18
N SER A 120 -4.45 22.49 -6.20
CA SER A 120 -3.67 23.56 -6.85
C SER A 120 -3.33 24.69 -5.88
N LEU A 121 -4.31 25.12 -5.08
CA LEU A 121 -4.12 26.15 -4.06
C LEU A 121 -3.13 25.69 -2.97
N ALA A 122 -3.32 24.48 -2.45
CA ALA A 122 -2.44 23.93 -1.43
C ALA A 122 -1.00 23.72 -1.94
N ALA A 123 -0.84 23.35 -3.21
CA ALA A 123 0.47 23.15 -3.82
C ALA A 123 1.15 24.46 -4.28
N GLY A 124 0.39 25.54 -4.47
CA GLY A 124 0.90 26.77 -5.08
C GLY A 124 1.27 26.59 -6.56
N VAL A 125 0.62 25.65 -7.25
CA VAL A 125 0.86 25.34 -8.66
C VAL A 125 -0.45 25.47 -9.42
N ALA A 126 -0.44 26.22 -10.53
CA ALA A 126 -1.59 26.29 -11.42
C ALA A 126 -1.80 24.94 -12.13
N ALA A 127 -2.97 24.35 -11.97
CA ALA A 127 -3.39 23.15 -12.68
C ALA A 127 -4.78 23.35 -13.27
N SER A 128 -5.16 22.56 -14.28
CA SER A 128 -6.50 22.63 -14.86
C SER A 128 -7.56 22.31 -13.81
N GLU A 129 -8.65 23.07 -13.78
CA GLU A 129 -9.77 22.81 -12.87
C GLU A 129 -10.51 21.50 -13.22
N ASP A 130 -10.40 21.02 -14.45
CA ASP A 130 -11.06 19.79 -14.90
C ASP A 130 -10.18 18.53 -14.75
N LEU A 131 -9.10 18.60 -13.95
CA LEU A 131 -8.25 17.43 -13.70
C LEU A 131 -9.01 16.38 -12.86
N PRO A 132 -9.01 15.10 -13.30
CA PRO A 132 -9.45 14.01 -12.45
C PRO A 132 -8.64 13.98 -11.14
N PRO A 133 -9.26 13.58 -10.01
CA PRO A 133 -8.65 13.63 -8.68
C PRO A 133 -7.24 13.01 -8.62
N MET A 134 -7.01 11.88 -9.31
CA MET A 134 -5.71 11.21 -9.32
C MET A 134 -4.57 12.03 -9.97
N PHE A 135 -4.89 12.99 -10.84
CA PHE A 135 -3.90 13.84 -11.53
C PHE A 135 -3.69 15.20 -10.87
N THR A 136 -4.33 15.45 -9.74
CA THR A 136 -4.13 16.67 -8.99
C THR A 136 -2.78 16.66 -8.24
N PRO A 137 -2.09 17.80 -8.10
CA PRO A 137 -0.82 17.84 -7.39
C PRO A 137 -0.99 17.59 -5.89
N LEU A 138 0.11 17.18 -5.22
CA LEU A 138 0.19 17.11 -3.76
C LEU A 138 1.46 17.80 -3.29
N LYS A 139 1.34 18.74 -2.36
CA LYS A 139 2.49 19.33 -1.67
C LYS A 139 2.69 18.66 -0.32
N LEU A 140 3.91 18.16 -0.10
CA LEU A 140 4.40 17.62 1.17
C LEU A 140 5.67 18.39 1.50
N ARG A 141 5.65 19.24 2.53
CA ARG A 141 6.74 20.21 2.78
C ARG A 141 7.03 21.02 1.51
N GLU A 142 8.27 21.06 1.02
CA GLU A 142 8.62 21.73 -0.23
C GLU A 142 8.55 20.80 -1.46
N LEU A 143 8.28 19.51 -1.27
CA LEU A 143 8.10 18.56 -2.35
C LEU A 143 6.70 18.70 -2.95
N VAL A 144 6.62 18.94 -4.26
CA VAL A 144 5.37 18.86 -5.02
C VAL A 144 5.39 17.61 -5.90
N LEU A 145 4.46 16.69 -5.64
CA LEU A 145 4.16 15.57 -6.53
C LEU A 145 3.27 16.08 -7.67
N PRO A 146 3.58 15.74 -8.94
CA PRO A 146 2.81 16.23 -10.09
C PRO A 146 1.44 15.53 -10.23
N ASN A 147 1.26 14.38 -9.59
CA ASN A 147 -0.02 13.65 -9.51
C ASN A 147 -0.03 12.74 -8.27
N ARG A 148 -1.18 12.13 -7.96
CA ARG A 148 -1.40 11.29 -6.78
C ARG A 148 -1.07 9.80 -6.99
N ILE A 149 -0.40 9.46 -8.09
CA ILE A 149 -0.09 8.06 -8.42
C ILE A 149 1.37 7.77 -8.13
N GLY A 150 1.61 6.67 -7.41
CA GLY A 150 2.97 6.22 -7.13
C GLY A 150 3.22 4.74 -7.37
N LEU A 151 4.50 4.40 -7.53
CA LEU A 151 5.00 3.04 -7.46
C LEU A 151 5.16 2.65 -6.00
N SER A 152 4.56 1.54 -5.56
CA SER A 152 4.81 0.97 -4.24
C SER A 152 6.23 0.38 -4.19
N PRO A 153 6.92 0.40 -3.03
CA PRO A 153 8.19 -0.29 -2.87
C PRO A 153 7.98 -1.80 -3.10
N MET A 154 8.72 -2.38 -4.03
CA MET A 154 8.67 -3.79 -4.41
C MET A 154 10.07 -4.34 -4.53
N CYS A 155 10.48 -5.21 -3.62
CA CYS A 155 11.79 -5.87 -3.68
C CYS A 155 11.99 -6.55 -5.04
N GLN A 156 13.06 -6.18 -5.75
CA GLN A 156 13.40 -6.75 -7.04
C GLN A 156 14.31 -7.97 -6.89
N TYR A 157 14.96 -8.11 -5.73
CA TYR A 157 15.86 -9.21 -5.43
C TYR A 157 16.95 -9.42 -6.49
N SER A 158 17.42 -8.31 -7.07
CA SER A 158 18.32 -8.28 -8.24
C SER A 158 19.64 -7.55 -7.96
N ALA A 159 19.90 -7.21 -6.70
CA ALA A 159 21.16 -6.61 -6.27
C ALA A 159 22.21 -7.69 -5.99
N GLN A 160 23.48 -7.34 -6.14
CA GLN A 160 24.60 -8.18 -5.74
C GLN A 160 25.23 -7.58 -4.49
N ASP A 161 25.04 -8.25 -3.37
CA ASP A 161 25.52 -7.77 -2.09
C ASP A 161 25.04 -6.37 -1.70
N GLY A 162 23.78 -6.05 -2.00
CA GLY A 162 23.23 -4.70 -1.81
C GLY A 162 23.46 -3.75 -2.98
N LEU A 163 24.44 -4.02 -3.86
CA LEU A 163 24.75 -3.17 -5.00
C LEU A 163 23.72 -3.36 -6.11
N ILE A 164 22.96 -2.30 -6.38
CA ILE A 164 22.00 -2.28 -7.48
C ILE A 164 22.70 -2.19 -8.84
N GLY A 165 22.13 -2.82 -9.85
CA GLY A 165 22.61 -2.76 -11.23
C GLY A 165 21.55 -2.29 -12.25
N ASP A 166 21.80 -2.58 -13.52
CA ASP A 166 20.98 -2.11 -14.64
C ASP A 166 19.52 -2.56 -14.58
N TRP A 167 19.22 -3.68 -13.92
CA TRP A 167 17.84 -4.08 -13.65
C TRP A 167 17.05 -2.96 -12.96
N HIS A 168 17.60 -2.37 -11.91
CA HIS A 168 16.94 -1.32 -11.13
C HIS A 168 16.84 -0.01 -11.92
N LEU A 169 17.88 0.31 -12.70
CA LEU A 169 17.87 1.48 -13.59
C LEU A 169 16.74 1.37 -14.62
N VAL A 170 16.64 0.24 -15.32
CA VAL A 170 15.58 0.03 -16.33
C VAL A 170 14.21 -0.07 -15.66
N HIS A 171 14.13 -0.77 -14.52
CA HIS A 171 12.90 -0.94 -13.76
C HIS A 171 12.33 0.41 -13.34
N LEU A 172 13.10 1.23 -12.62
CA LEU A 172 12.65 2.52 -12.10
C LEU A 172 12.55 3.57 -13.20
N GLY A 173 13.50 3.59 -14.14
CA GLY A 173 13.50 4.51 -15.28
C GLY A 173 12.26 4.36 -16.17
N SER A 174 11.80 3.13 -16.42
CA SER A 174 10.56 2.92 -17.19
C SER A 174 9.32 3.45 -16.48
N ARG A 175 9.20 3.30 -15.14
CA ARG A 175 8.05 3.85 -14.39
C ARG A 175 8.15 5.37 -14.24
N ALA A 176 9.37 5.92 -14.20
CA ALA A 176 9.60 7.36 -14.19
C ALA A 176 9.08 8.00 -15.48
N ILE A 177 9.43 7.41 -16.63
CA ILE A 177 8.94 7.82 -17.94
C ILE A 177 7.42 7.56 -18.08
N GLY A 178 6.93 6.50 -17.43
CA GLY A 178 5.53 6.09 -17.38
C GLY A 178 4.58 7.03 -16.64
N GLY A 179 5.06 8.17 -16.12
CA GLY A 179 4.23 9.29 -15.66
C GLY A 179 3.79 9.23 -14.20
N ALA A 180 4.22 8.24 -13.41
CA ALA A 180 3.93 8.21 -11.98
C ALA A 180 4.53 9.45 -11.27
N GLY A 181 3.79 10.05 -10.34
CA GLY A 181 4.23 11.22 -9.60
C GLY A 181 5.28 10.92 -8.53
N LEU A 182 5.23 9.73 -7.93
CA LEU A 182 6.17 9.26 -6.92
C LEU A 182 6.64 7.84 -7.23
N LEU A 183 7.95 7.60 -7.19
CA LEU A 183 8.52 6.26 -7.24
C LEU A 183 9.15 5.92 -5.91
N MET A 184 8.51 5.03 -5.15
CA MET A 184 9.13 4.47 -3.96
C MET A 184 10.03 3.30 -4.38
N CYS A 185 11.34 3.48 -4.24
CA CYS A 185 12.31 2.41 -4.40
C CYS A 185 12.08 1.30 -3.37
N GLU A 186 12.49 0.09 -3.70
CA GLU A 186 12.30 -1.08 -2.84
C GLU A 186 12.89 -0.92 -1.44
N MET A 187 12.46 -1.78 -0.50
CA MET A 187 13.07 -1.83 0.83
C MET A 187 14.59 -2.02 0.68
N THR A 188 15.31 -0.98 1.03
CA THR A 188 16.76 -0.89 0.88
C THR A 188 17.38 -1.09 2.25
N ALA A 189 18.21 -2.13 2.35
CA ALA A 189 18.79 -2.57 3.61
C ALA A 189 19.80 -1.54 4.13
N ILE A 190 19.68 -1.19 5.41
CA ILE A 190 20.56 -0.23 6.10
C ILE A 190 21.93 -0.82 6.47
N SER A 191 22.06 -2.14 6.42
CA SER A 191 23.28 -2.90 6.67
C SER A 191 23.25 -4.22 5.91
N ARG A 192 24.35 -4.97 5.90
CA ARG A 192 24.45 -6.27 5.21
C ARG A 192 23.49 -7.30 5.81
N GLU A 193 23.35 -7.30 7.13
CA GLU A 193 22.51 -8.21 7.91
C GLU A 193 21.04 -7.77 7.96
N ALA A 194 20.76 -6.53 7.54
CA ALA A 194 19.40 -6.00 7.44
C ALA A 194 18.60 -6.54 6.23
N ARG A 195 19.21 -7.32 5.34
CA ARG A 195 18.57 -7.82 4.12
C ARG A 195 17.57 -8.94 4.39
N ILE A 196 16.59 -9.07 3.49
CA ILE A 196 15.67 -10.23 3.46
C ILE A 196 16.42 -11.42 2.84
N SER A 197 16.93 -11.24 1.62
CA SER A 197 17.71 -12.23 0.89
C SER A 197 18.99 -11.62 0.33
N GLN A 198 19.86 -12.47 -0.24
CA GLN A 198 21.11 -12.03 -0.87
C GLN A 198 20.90 -11.08 -2.07
N GLY A 199 19.71 -11.09 -2.68
CA GLY A 199 19.34 -10.22 -3.79
C GLY A 199 18.81 -8.84 -3.40
N CYS A 200 18.63 -8.55 -2.10
CA CYS A 200 18.10 -7.27 -1.66
C CYS A 200 19.06 -6.12 -1.91
N ALA A 201 18.51 -4.97 -2.32
CA ALA A 201 19.25 -3.72 -2.41
C ALA A 201 19.73 -3.24 -1.02
N GLY A 202 20.83 -2.51 -1.00
CA GLY A 202 21.44 -1.96 0.21
C GLY A 202 21.83 -0.48 0.05
N LEU A 203 22.06 0.18 1.19
CA LEU A 203 22.55 1.56 1.25
C LEU A 203 23.50 1.77 2.44
N TYR A 204 24.48 0.88 2.56
CA TYR A 204 25.48 0.86 3.64
C TYR A 204 26.92 1.08 3.18
N THR A 205 27.17 1.28 1.87
CA THR A 205 28.49 1.61 1.33
C THR A 205 28.42 2.82 0.40
N GLU A 206 29.58 3.37 0.04
CA GLU A 206 29.68 4.49 -0.91
C GLU A 206 29.29 4.06 -2.32
N GLU A 207 29.63 2.83 -2.73
CA GLU A 207 29.28 2.27 -4.03
C GLU A 207 27.76 2.13 -4.18
N HIS A 208 27.06 1.73 -3.12
CA HIS A 208 25.59 1.71 -3.10
C HIS A 208 25.01 3.10 -3.36
N THR A 209 25.58 4.13 -2.71
CA THR A 209 25.15 5.52 -2.84
C THR A 209 25.32 6.00 -4.29
N ALA A 210 26.49 5.75 -4.88
CA ALA A 210 26.77 6.10 -6.28
C ALA A 210 25.81 5.39 -7.26
N ALA A 211 25.51 4.11 -7.02
CA ALA A 211 24.60 3.34 -7.86
C ALA A 211 23.16 3.86 -7.79
N TRP A 212 22.66 4.19 -6.59
CA TRP A 212 21.35 4.81 -6.41
C TRP A 212 21.28 6.21 -7.02
N LYS A 213 22.35 7.02 -6.86
CA LYS A 213 22.45 8.33 -7.49
C LYS A 213 22.31 8.26 -9.01
N ARG A 214 22.91 7.25 -9.68
CA ARG A 214 22.74 7.03 -11.12
C ARG A 214 21.26 6.85 -11.52
N VAL A 215 20.48 6.15 -10.70
CA VAL A 215 19.04 5.95 -10.95
C VAL A 215 18.25 7.24 -10.74
N VAL A 216 18.53 7.96 -9.65
CA VAL A 216 17.90 9.25 -9.35
C VAL A 216 18.18 10.28 -10.45
N ASP A 217 19.45 10.40 -10.85
CA ASP A 217 19.87 11.32 -11.90
C ASP A 217 19.21 10.98 -13.25
N PHE A 218 19.10 9.69 -13.59
CA PHE A 218 18.40 9.26 -14.81
C PHE A 218 16.92 9.66 -14.79
N ALA A 219 16.20 9.33 -13.71
CA ALA A 219 14.77 9.64 -13.61
C ALA A 219 14.52 11.15 -13.64
N ARG A 220 15.31 11.93 -12.89
CA ARG A 220 15.22 13.40 -12.85
C ARG A 220 15.51 14.05 -14.20
N ALA A 221 16.45 13.51 -14.96
CA ALA A 221 16.79 14.04 -16.29
C ALA A 221 15.74 13.74 -17.36
N ASN A 222 14.91 12.70 -17.17
CA ASN A 222 14.03 12.17 -18.21
C ASN A 222 12.53 12.19 -17.86
N SER A 223 12.15 12.62 -16.65
CA SER A 223 10.75 12.78 -16.27
C SER A 223 10.55 13.74 -15.10
N SER A 224 9.28 14.01 -14.78
CA SER A 224 8.86 14.81 -13.62
C SER A 224 8.66 13.99 -12.34
N ALA A 225 8.91 12.67 -12.39
CA ALA A 225 8.68 11.77 -11.27
C ALA A 225 9.59 12.13 -10.08
N LYS A 226 9.04 12.07 -8.86
CA LYS A 226 9.80 12.21 -7.62
C LYS A 226 10.25 10.85 -7.14
N LEU A 227 11.44 10.76 -6.55
CA LEU A 227 11.95 9.49 -6.03
C LEU A 227 11.99 9.50 -4.52
N GLY A 228 11.33 8.49 -3.94
CA GLY A 228 11.47 8.14 -2.55
C GLY A 228 12.25 6.85 -2.38
N ILE A 229 12.91 6.68 -1.24
CA ILE A 229 13.57 5.43 -0.87
C ILE A 229 13.03 4.92 0.46
N GLN A 230 12.72 3.63 0.50
CA GLN A 230 12.30 2.96 1.73
C GLN A 230 13.51 2.29 2.40
N LEU A 231 13.89 2.76 3.58
CA LEU A 231 14.92 2.13 4.41
C LEU A 231 14.30 1.08 5.33
N GLY A 232 14.93 -0.08 5.43
CA GLY A 232 14.41 -1.16 6.27
C GLY A 232 15.46 -2.15 6.76
N HIS A 233 15.03 -2.95 7.73
CA HIS A 233 15.80 -4.06 8.28
C HIS A 233 14.88 -5.27 8.44
N ALA A 234 15.20 -6.40 7.82
CA ALA A 234 14.33 -7.57 7.71
C ALA A 234 14.02 -8.24 9.07
N GLY A 235 14.91 -8.07 10.05
CA GLY A 235 14.67 -8.51 11.43
C GLY A 235 14.42 -10.02 11.50
N PRO A 236 13.30 -10.50 12.07
CA PRO A 236 13.01 -11.93 12.22
C PRO A 236 12.73 -12.65 10.90
N LYS A 237 12.70 -11.93 9.77
CA LYS A 237 12.39 -12.45 8.42
C LYS A 237 13.58 -12.35 7.45
N GLY A 238 14.78 -12.08 7.97
CA GLY A 238 16.01 -12.01 7.16
C GLY A 238 16.59 -13.38 6.84
N ALA A 239 17.69 -13.38 6.10
CA ALA A 239 18.48 -14.55 5.75
C ALA A 239 17.67 -15.67 5.07
N THR A 240 16.84 -15.31 4.08
CA THR A 240 16.08 -16.27 3.25
C THR A 240 16.62 -16.36 1.82
N ASP A 241 16.27 -17.43 1.13
CA ASP A 241 16.43 -17.57 -0.31
C ASP A 241 15.57 -16.54 -1.07
N LEU A 242 15.85 -16.41 -2.37
CA LEU A 242 15.07 -15.57 -3.28
C LEU A 242 13.62 -16.09 -3.39
N PRO A 243 12.61 -15.23 -3.63
CA PRO A 243 11.22 -15.65 -3.64
C PRO A 243 10.88 -16.80 -4.58
N TRP A 244 11.43 -16.77 -5.80
CA TRP A 244 11.22 -17.82 -6.80
C TRP A 244 11.98 -19.11 -6.51
N LEU A 245 12.82 -19.13 -5.46
CA LEU A 245 13.48 -20.34 -4.94
C LEU A 245 12.77 -20.90 -3.69
N GLY A 246 11.69 -20.25 -3.23
CA GLY A 246 10.81 -20.77 -2.18
C GLY A 246 10.92 -20.09 -0.81
N GLU A 247 11.70 -19.00 -0.67
CA GLU A 247 11.78 -18.19 0.57
C GLU A 247 12.19 -18.98 1.83
N ALA A 248 12.85 -20.12 1.66
CA ALA A 248 13.35 -20.91 2.78
C ALA A 248 14.51 -20.16 3.46
N PRO A 249 14.76 -20.39 4.76
CA PRO A 249 15.97 -19.90 5.40
C PRO A 249 17.23 -20.40 4.68
N LEU A 250 18.23 -19.53 4.56
CA LEU A 250 19.50 -19.87 3.91
C LEU A 250 20.18 -21.05 4.63
N LYS A 251 20.54 -22.08 3.86
CA LYS A 251 21.25 -23.26 4.39
C LYS A 251 22.73 -22.98 4.68
N SER A 252 23.33 -22.01 3.99
CA SER A 252 24.72 -21.61 4.12
C SER A 252 24.86 -20.11 3.97
N GLY A 253 25.73 -19.49 4.75
CA GLY A 253 25.93 -18.03 4.70
C GLY A 253 24.78 -17.22 5.31
N ALA A 254 23.91 -17.85 6.10
CA ALA A 254 22.91 -17.17 6.91
C ALA A 254 23.59 -16.30 7.98
N TRP A 255 23.09 -15.09 8.18
CA TRP A 255 23.54 -14.19 9.25
C TRP A 255 22.60 -14.26 10.46
N PRO A 256 23.05 -13.90 11.67
CA PRO A 256 22.17 -13.84 12.85
C PRO A 256 21.06 -12.81 12.68
N LEU A 257 19.83 -13.19 13.05
CA LEU A 257 18.67 -12.31 13.01
C LEU A 257 18.48 -11.56 14.34
N LEU A 258 17.93 -10.35 14.24
CA LEU A 258 17.56 -9.50 15.38
C LEU A 258 16.06 -9.22 15.37
N ALA A 259 15.45 -9.10 16.54
CA ALA A 259 14.06 -8.70 16.71
C ALA A 259 13.83 -8.12 18.12
N ALA A 260 12.63 -7.59 18.36
CA ALA A 260 12.21 -7.14 19.70
C ALA A 260 12.29 -8.26 20.74
N SER A 261 11.94 -9.49 20.34
CA SER A 261 11.97 -10.70 21.17
C SER A 261 12.37 -11.93 20.35
N ALA A 262 12.74 -13.02 21.02
CA ALA A 262 13.14 -14.28 20.38
C ALA A 262 11.94 -15.07 19.84
N VAL A 263 11.18 -14.48 18.91
CA VAL A 263 9.99 -15.06 18.27
C VAL A 263 10.26 -15.23 16.77
N PRO A 264 10.33 -16.46 16.23
CA PRO A 264 10.53 -16.68 14.81
C PRO A 264 9.26 -16.38 14.00
N TYR A 265 9.40 -15.99 12.73
CA TYR A 265 8.27 -15.73 11.83
C TYR A 265 7.42 -16.98 11.55
N SER A 266 8.07 -18.13 11.38
CA SER A 266 7.44 -19.44 11.20
C SER A 266 8.25 -20.53 11.93
N PRO A 267 7.70 -21.72 12.19
CA PRO A 267 8.44 -22.82 12.82
C PRO A 267 9.71 -23.25 12.07
N ALA A 268 9.77 -23.01 10.76
CA ALA A 268 10.95 -23.32 9.94
C ALA A 268 11.99 -22.19 9.95
N SER A 269 11.62 -20.97 10.36
CA SER A 269 12.50 -19.80 10.32
C SER A 269 13.57 -19.87 11.40
N GLN A 270 14.69 -19.18 11.19
CA GLN A 270 15.68 -18.96 12.24
C GLN A 270 15.06 -18.18 13.41
N THR A 271 15.34 -18.60 14.64
CA THR A 271 14.96 -17.83 15.83
C THR A 271 15.84 -16.58 15.93
N PRO A 272 15.26 -15.37 15.91
CA PRO A 272 16.03 -14.14 16.09
C PRO A 272 16.54 -14.02 17.52
N ARG A 273 17.65 -13.33 17.70
CA ARG A 273 18.09 -12.88 19.02
C ARG A 273 17.30 -11.64 19.43
N ALA A 274 16.83 -11.61 20.68
CA ALA A 274 16.25 -10.40 21.25
C ALA A 274 17.31 -9.29 21.32
N MET A 275 16.99 -8.10 20.82
CA MET A 275 17.90 -6.97 20.82
C MET A 275 18.19 -6.47 22.24
N THR A 276 19.46 -6.20 22.51
CA THR A 276 19.92 -5.42 23.66
C THR A 276 19.82 -3.93 23.35
N ARG A 277 20.04 -3.06 24.36
CA ARG A 277 20.15 -1.61 24.14
C ARG A 277 21.27 -1.27 23.14
N GLU A 278 22.41 -1.93 23.24
CA GLU A 278 23.54 -1.71 22.33
C GLU A 278 23.19 -2.10 20.87
N ASP A 279 22.43 -3.18 20.68
CA ASP A 279 21.94 -3.53 19.34
C ASP A 279 20.99 -2.47 18.79
N MET A 280 20.11 -1.95 19.64
CA MET A 280 19.17 -0.87 19.29
C MET A 280 19.91 0.41 18.91
N ASP A 281 20.94 0.78 19.66
CA ASP A 281 21.79 1.94 19.35
C ASP A 281 22.52 1.77 18.01
N ARG A 282 23.17 0.62 17.78
CA ARG A 282 23.86 0.35 16.51
C ARG A 282 22.91 0.38 15.32
N THR A 283 21.74 -0.26 15.44
CA THR A 283 20.77 -0.30 14.35
C THR A 283 20.18 1.08 14.07
N ARG A 284 19.92 1.91 15.09
CA ARG A 284 19.53 3.32 14.89
C ARG A 284 20.60 4.05 14.10
N ASP A 285 21.87 3.88 14.47
CA ASP A 285 22.98 4.56 13.81
C ASP A 285 23.15 4.09 12.35
N ASP A 286 22.87 2.82 12.04
CA ASP A 286 22.80 2.30 10.67
C ASP A 286 21.67 2.97 9.86
N TYR A 287 20.48 3.17 10.46
CA TYR A 287 19.40 3.92 9.81
C TYR A 287 19.83 5.37 9.50
N VAL A 288 20.48 6.05 10.45
CA VAL A 288 20.99 7.41 10.25
C VAL A 288 22.04 7.44 9.15
N ALA A 289 22.97 6.48 9.13
CA ALA A 289 24.02 6.39 8.12
C ALA A 289 23.46 6.09 6.72
N ALA A 290 22.43 5.25 6.61
CA ALA A 290 21.71 5.00 5.36
C ALA A 290 20.89 6.22 4.92
N ALA A 291 20.24 6.94 5.84
CA ALA A 291 19.52 8.17 5.54
C ALA A 291 20.45 9.28 5.02
N LYS A 292 21.68 9.37 5.57
CA LYS A 292 22.72 10.29 5.07
C LYS A 292 23.07 9.98 3.61
N ARG A 293 23.27 8.71 3.30
CA ARG A 293 23.55 8.24 1.93
C ARG A 293 22.37 8.46 0.99
N ALA A 294 21.14 8.30 1.47
CA ALA A 294 19.95 8.63 0.68
C ALA A 294 19.89 10.13 0.34
N LEU A 295 20.30 10.99 1.27
CA LEU A 295 20.41 12.42 1.03
C LEU A 295 21.50 12.73 -0.01
N GLU A 296 22.67 12.09 0.10
CA GLU A 296 23.79 12.21 -0.86
C GLU A 296 23.42 11.71 -2.26
N ALA A 297 22.58 10.67 -2.35
CA ALA A 297 22.01 10.17 -3.61
C ALA A 297 20.87 11.05 -4.17
N ASP A 298 20.51 12.13 -3.47
CA ASP A 298 19.51 13.14 -3.85
C ASP A 298 18.06 12.63 -3.96
N PHE A 299 17.65 11.71 -3.09
CA PHE A 299 16.24 11.31 -2.97
C PHE A 299 15.35 12.45 -2.45
N ASP A 300 14.16 12.60 -3.03
CA ASP A 300 13.20 13.67 -2.68
C ASP A 300 12.43 13.35 -1.39
N LEU A 301 12.23 12.07 -1.08
CA LEU A 301 11.49 11.56 0.07
C LEU A 301 12.23 10.37 0.69
N LEU A 302 12.18 10.25 2.01
CA LEU A 302 12.68 9.07 2.72
C LEU A 302 11.52 8.39 3.45
N GLU A 303 11.46 7.06 3.40
CA GLU A 303 10.48 6.26 4.12
C GLU A 303 11.16 5.28 5.06
N ILE A 304 10.70 5.22 6.32
CA ILE A 304 11.14 4.20 7.27
C ILE A 304 10.14 3.03 7.26
N HIS A 305 10.64 1.82 7.05
CA HIS A 305 9.79 0.63 6.99
C HIS A 305 9.46 0.07 8.39
N LEU A 306 8.27 0.42 8.88
CA LEU A 306 7.69 -0.01 10.17
C LEU A 306 6.53 -1.01 9.97
N ALA A 307 6.62 -1.88 8.97
CA ALA A 307 5.52 -2.77 8.57
C ALA A 307 6.01 -4.19 8.25
N HIS A 308 5.05 -5.07 7.94
CA HIS A 308 5.29 -6.41 7.40
C HIS A 308 6.12 -7.37 8.27
N GLY A 309 6.07 -7.21 9.59
CA GLY A 309 6.79 -8.07 10.52
C GLY A 309 8.32 -7.97 10.45
N TYR A 310 8.86 -6.98 9.75
CA TYR A 310 10.28 -6.69 9.73
C TYR A 310 10.73 -6.10 11.08
N LEU A 311 11.98 -5.65 11.19
CA LEU A 311 12.59 -5.36 12.49
C LEU A 311 11.79 -4.37 13.32
N LEU A 312 11.54 -3.16 12.81
CA LEU A 312 10.82 -2.16 13.60
C LEU A 312 9.35 -2.59 13.81
N ALA A 313 8.73 -3.24 12.82
CA ALA A 313 7.38 -3.80 12.97
C ALA A 313 7.31 -4.89 14.06
N SER A 314 8.41 -5.62 14.30
CA SER A 314 8.50 -6.61 15.37
C SER A 314 8.46 -5.97 16.76
N PHE A 315 8.85 -4.70 16.91
CA PHE A 315 8.62 -3.93 18.14
C PHE A 315 7.17 -3.48 18.25
N VAL A 316 6.54 -3.11 17.13
CA VAL A 316 5.16 -2.61 17.12
C VAL A 316 4.14 -3.73 17.36
N SER A 317 4.27 -4.91 16.74
CA SER A 317 3.25 -5.94 16.90
C SER A 317 3.34 -6.64 18.26
N PRO A 318 2.25 -6.72 19.04
CA PRO A 318 2.22 -7.50 20.29
C PRO A 318 2.44 -9.02 20.07
N LEU A 319 2.29 -9.52 18.84
CA LEU A 319 2.57 -10.93 18.51
C LEU A 319 4.06 -11.23 18.52
N LEU A 320 4.89 -10.23 18.21
CA LEU A 320 6.35 -10.36 18.07
C LEU A 320 7.12 -9.69 19.22
N ASN A 321 6.53 -8.69 19.88
CA ASN A 321 7.14 -8.01 21.01
C ASN A 321 6.61 -8.55 22.35
N ARG A 322 7.45 -9.36 23.01
CA ARG A 322 7.21 -9.92 24.36
C ARG A 322 8.14 -9.31 25.40
N ARG A 323 8.65 -8.10 25.15
CA ARG A 323 9.53 -7.42 26.10
C ARG A 323 8.75 -6.97 27.33
N GLU A 324 9.40 -7.05 28.48
CA GLU A 324 8.89 -6.60 29.78
C GLU A 324 9.53 -5.27 30.23
N ASP A 325 10.42 -4.71 29.42
CA ASP A 325 11.03 -3.39 29.64
C ASP A 325 10.23 -2.27 28.95
N ASP A 326 10.77 -1.05 28.98
CA ASP A 326 10.11 0.16 28.46
C ASP A 326 9.83 0.14 26.95
N TYR A 327 10.30 -0.89 26.23
CA TYR A 327 10.10 -1.08 24.79
C TYR A 327 9.01 -2.12 24.47
N GLY A 328 8.26 -2.62 25.47
CA GLY A 328 7.18 -3.59 25.32
C GLY A 328 5.85 -3.15 25.93
N GLY A 329 4.86 -4.05 25.91
CA GLY A 329 3.54 -3.85 26.53
C GLY A 329 2.65 -2.85 25.78
N SER A 330 2.44 -1.67 26.36
CA SER A 330 1.56 -0.63 25.81
C SER A 330 1.99 -0.18 24.40
N VAL A 331 1.07 0.41 23.63
CA VAL A 331 1.40 0.98 22.30
C VAL A 331 2.53 2.00 22.39
N ALA A 332 2.58 2.82 23.46
CA ALA A 332 3.64 3.79 23.68
C ALA A 332 5.00 3.12 23.93
N GLY A 333 5.04 2.02 24.70
CA GLY A 333 6.25 1.23 24.92
C GLY A 333 6.72 0.55 23.63
N ARG A 334 5.81 -0.12 22.92
CA ARG A 334 6.08 -0.78 21.64
C ARG A 334 6.56 0.18 20.53
N MET A 335 6.06 1.41 20.53
CA MET A 335 6.48 2.46 19.59
C MET A 335 7.77 3.18 20.00
N ARG A 336 8.22 3.05 21.26
CA ARG A 336 9.37 3.81 21.77
C ARG A 336 10.62 3.68 20.91
N TYR A 337 11.07 2.46 20.64
CA TYR A 337 12.27 2.25 19.81
C TYR A 337 12.08 2.68 18.35
N PRO A 338 10.97 2.32 17.66
CA PRO A 338 10.67 2.90 16.35
C PRO A 338 10.72 4.43 16.30
N LEU A 339 10.20 5.12 17.33
CA LEU A 339 10.22 6.58 17.41
C LEU A 339 11.63 7.13 17.63
N GLU A 340 12.48 6.47 18.44
CA GLU A 340 13.90 6.85 18.56
C GLU A 340 14.64 6.81 17.21
N VAL A 341 14.33 5.82 16.37
CA VAL A 341 14.89 5.72 15.01
C VAL A 341 14.36 6.83 14.12
N ILE A 342 13.04 7.09 14.18
CA ILE A 342 12.39 8.16 13.41
C ILE A 342 12.99 9.52 13.79
N ASP A 343 13.12 9.82 15.08
CA ASP A 343 13.68 11.08 15.58
C ASP A 343 15.12 11.29 15.10
N ALA A 344 15.96 10.27 15.25
CA ALA A 344 17.36 10.34 14.82
C ALA A 344 17.50 10.56 13.30
N VAL A 345 16.65 9.92 12.50
CA VAL A 345 16.61 10.15 11.05
C VAL A 345 16.03 11.53 10.73
N ARG A 346 15.00 11.97 11.43
CA ARG A 346 14.32 13.27 11.20
C ARG A 346 15.19 14.46 11.58
N ASP A 347 16.12 14.30 12.51
CA ASP A 347 17.13 15.30 12.90
C ASP A 347 18.18 15.51 11.81
N LEU A 348 18.57 14.43 11.12
CA LEU A 348 19.47 14.49 9.97
C LEU A 348 18.76 14.98 8.68
N TRP A 349 17.57 14.43 8.40
CA TRP A 349 16.88 14.64 7.13
C TRP A 349 16.44 16.11 6.98
N PRO A 350 16.62 16.76 5.81
CA PRO A 350 16.26 18.18 5.65
C PRO A 350 14.77 18.45 5.90
N LYS A 351 14.44 19.49 6.69
CA LYS A 351 13.03 19.80 7.06
C LYS A 351 12.12 20.11 5.86
N GLY A 352 12.69 20.54 4.72
CA GLY A 352 11.97 20.75 3.47
C GLY A 352 11.66 19.47 2.68
N ARG A 353 12.30 18.33 3.01
CA ARG A 353 12.06 17.03 2.38
C ARG A 353 11.15 16.16 3.27
N PRO A 354 10.11 15.52 2.70
CA PRO A 354 9.21 14.66 3.47
C PRO A 354 9.91 13.46 4.08
N LEU A 355 9.50 13.10 5.30
CA LEU A 355 9.74 11.81 5.94
C LEU A 355 8.43 11.03 6.00
N SER A 356 8.40 9.88 5.34
CA SER A 356 7.31 8.90 5.38
C SER A 356 7.61 7.78 6.38
N VAL A 357 6.56 7.14 6.90
CA VAL A 357 6.67 5.87 7.61
C VAL A 357 5.64 4.91 7.03
N ARG A 358 6.07 3.69 6.69
CA ARG A 358 5.16 2.61 6.30
C ARG A 358 4.77 1.77 7.50
N ILE A 359 3.47 1.62 7.78
CA ILE A 359 2.95 0.82 8.90
C ILE A 359 2.13 -0.39 8.45
N SER A 360 2.06 -1.41 9.29
CA SER A 360 1.01 -2.44 9.23
C SER A 360 -0.14 -2.00 10.15
N ALA A 361 -1.31 -1.72 9.59
CA ALA A 361 -2.49 -1.32 10.37
C ALA A 361 -3.28 -2.50 10.94
N CYS A 362 -2.96 -3.73 10.54
CA CYS A 362 -3.58 -4.94 11.04
C CYS A 362 -2.62 -6.10 10.80
N ASP A 363 -2.47 -7.01 11.76
CA ASP A 363 -1.64 -8.22 11.61
C ASP A 363 -2.41 -9.42 11.02
N TRP A 364 -3.73 -9.29 10.84
CA TRP A 364 -4.63 -10.36 10.41
C TRP A 364 -4.57 -11.60 11.29
N HIS A 365 -4.35 -11.41 12.59
CA HIS A 365 -4.28 -12.47 13.58
C HIS A 365 -4.82 -11.98 14.92
N GLU A 366 -5.50 -12.85 15.65
CA GLU A 366 -6.01 -12.55 16.99
C GLU A 366 -4.86 -12.14 17.93
N GLY A 367 -5.06 -11.09 18.73
CA GLY A 367 -4.03 -10.55 19.60
C GLY A 367 -2.93 -9.76 18.87
N GLY A 368 -3.12 -9.43 17.59
CA GLY A 368 -2.27 -8.49 16.83
C GLY A 368 -2.62 -7.02 17.05
N ILE A 369 -2.08 -6.15 16.18
CA ILE A 369 -2.37 -4.71 16.16
C ILE A 369 -3.89 -4.47 16.05
N SER A 370 -4.43 -3.70 17.00
CA SER A 370 -5.84 -3.28 17.05
C SER A 370 -6.08 -1.94 16.35
N PRO A 371 -7.33 -1.59 16.00
CA PRO A 371 -7.66 -0.26 15.48
C PRO A 371 -7.24 0.90 16.40
N ASP A 372 -7.34 0.73 17.72
CA ASP A 372 -6.93 1.74 18.69
C ASP A 372 -5.40 1.93 18.70
N ASP A 373 -4.64 0.84 18.52
CA ASP A 373 -3.19 0.94 18.30
C ASP A 373 -2.89 1.79 17.07
N VAL A 374 -3.59 1.57 15.95
CA VAL A 374 -3.39 2.34 14.71
C VAL A 374 -3.67 3.82 14.90
N VAL A 375 -4.73 4.17 15.62
CA VAL A 375 -5.05 5.57 15.95
C VAL A 375 -3.95 6.19 16.82
N ALA A 376 -3.48 5.47 17.84
CA ALA A 376 -2.39 5.95 18.70
C ALA A 376 -1.07 6.10 17.92
N MET A 377 -0.74 5.14 17.06
CA MET A 377 0.42 5.19 16.18
C MET A 377 0.36 6.41 15.26
N GLY A 378 -0.77 6.68 14.61
CA GLY A 378 -0.91 7.84 13.73
C GLY A 378 -0.65 9.17 14.45
N LYS A 379 -1.12 9.30 15.70
CA LYS A 379 -0.86 10.49 16.53
C LYS A 379 0.62 10.60 16.92
N LEU A 380 1.22 9.52 17.41
CA LEU A 380 2.64 9.48 17.76
C LEU A 380 3.53 9.82 16.55
N LEU A 381 3.26 9.24 15.39
CA LEU A 381 4.03 9.54 14.17
C LEU A 381 3.94 11.03 13.79
N LYS A 382 2.76 11.63 13.92
CA LYS A 382 2.58 13.07 13.68
C LYS A 382 3.39 13.93 14.65
N ASP A 383 3.34 13.60 15.93
CA ASP A 383 4.03 14.36 16.99
C ASP A 383 5.56 14.28 16.82
N HIS A 384 6.05 13.19 16.22
CA HIS A 384 7.46 12.97 15.90
C HIS A 384 7.86 13.45 14.49
N GLY A 385 7.03 14.27 13.84
CA GLY A 385 7.39 14.99 12.61
C GLY A 385 7.38 14.15 11.34
N VAL A 386 6.63 13.04 11.32
CA VAL A 386 6.30 12.31 10.08
C VAL A 386 5.33 13.14 9.24
N ASP A 387 5.57 13.16 7.94
CA ASP A 387 4.87 14.04 7.00
C ASP A 387 3.75 13.34 6.23
N ILE A 388 3.85 12.00 6.09
CA ILE A 388 2.87 11.15 5.40
C ILE A 388 3.03 9.70 5.89
N VAL A 389 1.95 8.93 5.95
CA VAL A 389 2.00 7.51 6.35
C VAL A 389 1.61 6.59 5.20
N ASP A 390 2.47 5.65 4.81
CA ASP A 390 2.12 4.55 3.90
C ASP A 390 1.42 3.43 4.69
N VAL A 391 0.14 3.20 4.40
CA VAL A 391 -0.69 2.29 5.18
C VAL A 391 -0.87 0.96 4.45
N SER A 392 -0.25 -0.08 5.02
CA SER A 392 -0.31 -1.48 4.59
C SER A 392 -0.87 -2.36 5.71
N THR A 393 -0.88 -3.67 5.50
CA THR A 393 -1.34 -4.66 6.48
C THR A 393 -0.55 -5.97 6.39
N GLY A 394 -0.60 -6.75 7.46
CA GLY A 394 -0.18 -8.14 7.50
C GLY A 394 1.31 -8.35 7.36
N GLN A 395 1.65 -9.58 6.94
CA GLN A 395 2.99 -10.14 6.80
C GLN A 395 3.77 -10.25 8.11
N THR A 396 3.08 -10.09 9.26
CA THR A 396 3.68 -10.09 10.60
C THR A 396 3.97 -11.49 11.11
N VAL A 397 3.01 -12.41 10.98
CA VAL A 397 3.14 -13.82 11.39
C VAL A 397 2.68 -14.75 10.27
N ALA A 398 3.26 -15.95 10.19
CA ALA A 398 2.89 -16.91 9.14
C ALA A 398 1.43 -17.41 9.24
N ALA A 399 0.85 -17.42 10.43
CA ALA A 399 -0.51 -17.92 10.69
C ALA A 399 -1.63 -16.90 10.41
N GLN A 400 -1.28 -15.71 9.89
CA GLN A 400 -2.24 -14.66 9.56
C GLN A 400 -3.32 -15.12 8.58
N ARG A 401 -4.51 -14.52 8.65
CA ARG A 401 -5.67 -14.81 7.78
C ARG A 401 -6.19 -13.53 7.14
N PRO A 402 -5.49 -12.98 6.13
CA PRO A 402 -5.88 -11.74 5.48
C PRO A 402 -7.18 -11.89 4.68
N GLU A 403 -8.05 -10.90 4.80
CA GLU A 403 -9.27 -10.82 4.00
C GLU A 403 -9.05 -9.96 2.76
N TYR A 404 -8.68 -10.62 1.66
CA TYR A 404 -8.45 -9.94 0.40
C TYR A 404 -9.75 -9.51 -0.30
N GLY A 405 -9.68 -8.36 -0.97
CA GLY A 405 -10.76 -7.82 -1.79
C GLY A 405 -10.28 -6.61 -2.58
N ARG A 406 -11.19 -5.99 -3.33
CA ARG A 406 -10.91 -4.70 -3.97
C ARG A 406 -10.68 -3.64 -2.88
N LEU A 407 -9.58 -2.90 -2.98
CA LEU A 407 -9.24 -1.81 -2.06
C LEU A 407 -9.18 -2.22 -0.57
N TYR A 408 -8.82 -3.46 -0.28
CA TYR A 408 -8.95 -4.05 1.06
C TYR A 408 -8.14 -3.34 2.15
N GLN A 409 -7.11 -2.55 1.80
CA GLN A 409 -6.34 -1.77 2.79
C GLN A 409 -6.74 -0.29 2.86
N THR A 410 -7.56 0.19 1.93
CA THR A 410 -7.99 1.59 1.88
C THR A 410 -8.74 2.03 3.14
N PRO A 411 -9.63 1.22 3.76
CA PRO A 411 -10.27 1.60 5.02
C PRO A 411 -9.29 1.88 6.17
N PHE A 412 -8.15 1.18 6.22
CA PHE A 412 -7.11 1.46 7.22
C PHE A 412 -6.39 2.78 6.95
N SER A 413 -6.15 3.11 5.68
CA SER A 413 -5.58 4.40 5.29
C SER A 413 -6.51 5.55 5.68
N GLU A 414 -7.82 5.38 5.43
CA GLU A 414 -8.87 6.32 5.81
C GLU A 414 -8.91 6.52 7.34
N LEU A 415 -8.83 5.43 8.12
CA LEU A 415 -8.74 5.50 9.58
C LEU A 415 -7.56 6.35 10.05
N VAL A 416 -6.34 6.06 9.57
CA VAL A 416 -5.13 6.79 9.95
C VAL A 416 -5.26 8.26 9.57
N ARG A 417 -5.71 8.55 8.35
CA ARG A 417 -5.85 9.91 7.83
C ARG A 417 -6.82 10.75 8.67
N LEU A 418 -8.01 10.23 8.92
CA LEU A 418 -9.06 10.97 9.64
C LEU A 418 -8.74 11.16 11.12
N THR A 419 -8.02 10.22 11.76
CA THR A 419 -7.76 10.27 13.21
C THR A 419 -6.46 10.94 13.60
N SER A 420 -5.46 10.97 12.71
CA SER A 420 -4.20 11.69 12.92
C SER A 420 -4.18 13.07 12.24
N GLY A 421 -4.91 13.23 11.13
CA GLY A 421 -4.80 14.39 10.25
C GLY A 421 -3.51 14.42 9.43
N LEU A 422 -2.70 13.35 9.45
CA LEU A 422 -1.60 13.19 8.50
C LEU A 422 -2.14 12.79 7.13
N PRO A 423 -1.53 13.29 6.03
CA PRO A 423 -1.72 12.68 4.73
C PRO A 423 -1.36 11.19 4.76
N THR A 424 -2.01 10.41 3.90
CA THR A 424 -1.71 8.97 3.79
C THR A 424 -1.46 8.52 2.37
N MET A 425 -0.61 7.51 2.22
CA MET A 425 -0.53 6.69 1.01
C MET A 425 -1.29 5.38 1.26
N THR A 426 -1.97 4.88 0.24
CA THR A 426 -2.68 3.60 0.31
C THR A 426 -2.26 2.67 -0.81
N VAL A 427 -2.26 1.38 -0.52
CA VAL A 427 -1.93 0.27 -1.41
C VAL A 427 -2.98 -0.84 -1.23
N GLY A 428 -2.97 -1.88 -2.05
CA GLY A 428 -3.80 -3.08 -1.83
C GLY A 428 -4.96 -3.18 -2.82
N ASN A 429 -4.71 -3.89 -3.92
CA ASN A 429 -5.68 -4.15 -4.98
C ASN A 429 -6.36 -2.88 -5.55
N ILE A 430 -5.59 -1.80 -5.70
CA ILE A 430 -5.96 -0.67 -6.57
C ILE A 430 -5.67 -1.12 -8.00
N SER A 431 -6.71 -1.31 -8.81
CA SER A 431 -6.57 -1.94 -10.13
C SER A 431 -7.13 -1.11 -11.28
N SER A 432 -7.77 0.03 -11.01
CA SER A 432 -8.35 0.88 -12.06
C SER A 432 -8.14 2.37 -11.79
N PHE A 433 -8.24 3.19 -12.85
CA PHE A 433 -8.22 4.65 -12.74
C PHE A 433 -9.38 5.14 -11.86
N SER A 434 -10.55 4.50 -12.00
CA SER A 434 -11.71 4.81 -11.17
C SER A 434 -11.48 4.50 -9.69
N ASP A 435 -10.68 3.49 -9.35
CA ASP A 435 -10.30 3.22 -7.96
C ASP A 435 -9.53 4.41 -7.40
N ALA A 436 -8.47 4.82 -8.11
CA ALA A 436 -7.62 5.93 -7.70
C ALA A 436 -8.42 7.24 -7.55
N ASN A 437 -9.23 7.60 -8.54
CA ASN A 437 -10.08 8.79 -8.44
C ASN A 437 -11.04 8.71 -7.24
N SER A 438 -11.65 7.54 -6.98
CA SER A 438 -12.58 7.39 -5.84
C SER A 438 -11.87 7.56 -4.50
N ILE A 439 -10.65 7.03 -4.38
CA ILE A 439 -9.84 7.11 -3.16
C ILE A 439 -9.52 8.57 -2.86
N ILE A 440 -9.00 9.30 -3.85
CA ILE A 440 -8.59 10.70 -3.68
C ILE A 440 -9.80 11.61 -3.45
N ALA A 441 -10.84 11.51 -4.29
CA ALA A 441 -12.05 12.33 -4.15
C ALA A 441 -12.78 12.08 -2.82
N GLY A 442 -12.86 10.82 -2.39
CA GLY A 442 -13.48 10.42 -1.13
C GLY A 442 -12.67 10.76 0.12
N GLY A 443 -11.44 11.28 -0.03
CA GLY A 443 -10.58 11.63 1.11
C GLY A 443 -10.07 10.41 1.89
N ARG A 444 -9.97 9.25 1.23
CA ARG A 444 -9.55 7.98 1.85
C ARG A 444 -8.03 7.84 1.93
N ALA A 445 -7.33 8.49 1.02
CA ALA A 445 -5.87 8.65 1.01
C ALA A 445 -5.50 9.85 0.14
N ASP A 446 -4.24 10.26 0.22
CA ASP A 446 -3.69 11.38 -0.55
C ASP A 446 -2.80 10.91 -1.71
N VAL A 447 -2.29 9.68 -1.66
CA VAL A 447 -1.53 9.02 -2.76
C VAL A 447 -1.99 7.57 -2.91
N CYS A 448 -2.15 7.12 -4.15
CA CYS A 448 -2.41 5.72 -4.49
C CYS A 448 -1.12 5.06 -4.98
N LEU A 449 -0.61 4.10 -4.20
CA LEU A 449 0.56 3.29 -4.56
C LEU A 449 0.12 2.02 -5.28
N LEU A 450 0.56 1.86 -6.53
CA LEU A 450 0.35 0.65 -7.31
C LEU A 450 1.62 -0.20 -7.34
N ALA A 451 1.46 -1.47 -6.99
CA ALA A 451 2.50 -2.49 -7.08
C ALA A 451 2.38 -3.27 -8.40
N ARG A 452 1.62 -4.38 -8.40
CA ARG A 452 1.42 -5.26 -9.57
C ARG A 452 0.94 -4.54 -10.83
N GLY A 453 0.16 -3.47 -10.70
CA GLY A 453 -0.25 -2.63 -11.84
C GLY A 453 0.95 -2.08 -12.62
N HIS A 454 1.96 -1.55 -11.93
CA HIS A 454 3.19 -1.05 -12.55
C HIS A 454 4.18 -2.15 -12.96
N LEU A 455 4.08 -3.37 -12.40
CA LEU A 455 4.83 -4.52 -12.92
C LEU A 455 4.28 -4.97 -14.27
N PHE A 456 2.96 -5.03 -14.39
CA PHE A 456 2.26 -5.41 -15.61
C PHE A 456 2.37 -4.33 -16.70
N ASP A 457 2.20 -3.06 -16.32
CA ASP A 457 2.23 -1.92 -17.23
C ASP A 457 3.06 -0.78 -16.61
N PRO A 458 4.32 -0.59 -17.01
CA PRO A 458 5.14 0.49 -16.48
C PRO A 458 4.60 1.88 -16.84
N TYR A 459 3.76 2.00 -17.89
CA TYR A 459 3.20 3.26 -18.39
C TYR A 459 1.73 3.43 -18.00
N TRP A 460 1.29 2.69 -16.99
CA TRP A 460 -0.09 2.69 -16.50
C TRP A 460 -0.63 4.10 -16.25
N THR A 461 0.19 5.01 -15.70
CA THR A 461 -0.24 6.39 -15.41
C THR A 461 -0.43 7.22 -16.68
N GLN A 462 0.43 7.04 -17.69
CA GLN A 462 0.23 7.66 -19.01
C GLN A 462 -1.01 7.11 -19.73
N HIS A 463 -1.24 5.80 -19.68
CA HIS A 463 -2.45 5.20 -20.23
C HIS A 463 -3.71 5.67 -19.48
N ALA A 464 -3.62 5.86 -18.16
CA ALA A 464 -4.67 6.46 -17.35
C ALA A 464 -5.00 7.89 -17.77
N ALA A 465 -3.97 8.69 -18.09
CA ALA A 465 -4.14 10.06 -18.53
C ALA A 465 -4.83 10.09 -19.90
N GLN A 466 -4.34 9.28 -20.84
CA GLN A 466 -4.94 9.14 -22.17
C GLN A 466 -6.41 8.70 -22.11
N ALA A 467 -6.73 7.69 -21.29
CA ALA A 467 -8.09 7.18 -21.16
C ALA A 467 -9.07 8.19 -20.56
N GLN A 468 -8.56 9.16 -19.78
CA GLN A 468 -9.36 10.20 -19.14
C GLN A 468 -9.25 11.56 -19.83
N GLY A 469 -8.59 11.63 -21.00
CA GLY A 469 -8.43 12.88 -21.75
C GLY A 469 -7.50 13.90 -21.09
N VAL A 470 -6.65 13.48 -20.16
CA VAL A 470 -5.66 14.33 -19.49
C VAL A 470 -4.39 14.38 -20.32
N GLU A 471 -3.88 15.60 -20.55
CA GLU A 471 -2.57 15.79 -21.16
C GLU A 471 -1.47 15.67 -20.10
N LEU A 472 -0.89 14.47 -20.02
CA LEU A 472 0.33 14.23 -19.25
C LEU A 472 1.53 14.26 -20.23
N PRO A 473 2.58 15.06 -19.97
CA PRO A 473 3.71 15.16 -20.88
C PRO A 473 4.40 13.81 -21.09
N TRP A 474 4.62 13.45 -22.36
CA TRP A 474 5.53 12.37 -22.74
C TRP A 474 6.95 12.92 -22.89
N PRO A 475 8.00 12.10 -22.70
CA PRO A 475 9.33 12.50 -23.13
C PRO A 475 9.32 12.80 -24.64
N SER A 476 10.18 13.73 -25.09
CA SER A 476 10.20 14.21 -26.48
C SER A 476 10.31 13.07 -27.51
N GLN A 477 11.01 12.00 -27.14
CA GLN A 477 11.22 10.79 -27.94
C GLN A 477 9.92 10.01 -28.21
N TYR A 478 8.88 10.17 -27.38
CA TYR A 478 7.61 9.42 -27.46
C TYR A 478 6.42 10.28 -27.86
N LEU A 479 6.62 11.52 -28.31
CA LEU A 479 5.51 12.40 -28.73
C LEU A 479 4.63 11.78 -29.82
N ALA A 480 5.17 10.87 -30.65
CA ALA A 480 4.38 10.12 -31.63
C ALA A 480 3.21 9.32 -31.01
N VAL A 481 3.32 8.90 -29.74
CA VAL A 481 2.30 8.14 -29.01
C VAL A 481 1.05 8.98 -28.69
N GLN A 482 1.16 10.31 -28.61
CA GLN A 482 0.00 11.17 -28.29
C GLN A 482 -1.18 10.97 -29.25
N ARG A 483 -0.89 10.61 -30.51
CA ARG A 483 -1.89 10.36 -31.56
C ARG A 483 -2.20 8.87 -31.75
N PHE A 484 -1.46 7.98 -31.11
CA PHE A 484 -1.71 6.55 -31.16
C PHE A 484 -2.94 6.20 -30.32
N ARG A 485 -3.80 5.34 -30.83
CA ARG A 485 -4.95 4.78 -30.10
C ARG A 485 -4.91 3.26 -30.31
N PRO A 486 -4.52 2.48 -29.28
CA PRO A 486 -4.49 1.03 -29.42
C PRO A 486 -5.91 0.53 -29.69
N ARG A 487 -6.03 -0.44 -30.62
CA ARG A 487 -7.28 -1.19 -30.80
C ARG A 487 -7.33 -2.25 -29.71
N SER A 488 -8.38 -2.24 -28.90
CA SER A 488 -8.72 -3.37 -28.02
C SER A 488 -9.63 -4.29 -28.83
N ASP A 489 -9.06 -5.33 -29.42
CA ASP A 489 -9.83 -6.40 -30.08
C ASP A 489 -10.41 -7.37 -29.05
#